data_AF-A0A2J6HYK2-F1
#
_entry.id   AF-A0A2J6HYK2-F1
#
_cell.length_a   1.000
_cell.length_b   1.000
_cell.length_c   1.000
_cell.angle_alpha   90.00
_cell.angle_beta   90.00
_cell.angle_gamma   90.00
#
_symmetry.space_group_name_H-M   'P 1'
#
loop_
_entity.id
_entity.type
_entity.pdbx_description
1 polymer ?
#
loop_
_entity_poly.entity_id
_entity_poly.type
_entity_poly.pdbx_seq_one_letter_code
_entity_poly.pdbx_strand_id
1 'polypeptide(L)'
;MRVVYGFFIILIVSTIIFTGCKSSKVISGEEQEIQNQQATSLRDEIVGEWRLLAFDGGNDEMSGAEKEDFENYMEDLTVVFKLNLFADGTYFRNMPGYSDDGKWRLINGETGLELFSNQSEYNTTFDIREYNNPRLTISMMKNGDQQLFLLVRAEN
;
A
#
# COMPACT_ATOMS: atom_id res chain seq x y z
N MET A 1 47.91 53.43 -26.99
CA MET A 1 46.54 53.47 -26.44
C MET A 1 46.14 52.02 -26.20
N ARG A 2 46.11 51.43 -24.98
CA ARG A 2 45.16 51.62 -23.85
C ARG A 2 43.70 51.60 -24.39
N VAL A 3 42.77 50.71 -24.01
CA VAL A 3 42.49 50.08 -22.70
C VAL A 3 41.68 48.77 -22.86
N VAL A 4 41.88 47.90 -21.87
CA VAL A 4 41.18 46.66 -21.44
C VAL A 4 39.66 46.83 -21.25
N TYR A 5 38.84 45.88 -21.70
CA TYR A 5 37.48 45.69 -21.16
C TYR A 5 37.52 44.63 -20.05
N GLY A 6 37.50 45.12 -18.81
CA GLY A 6 36.99 44.39 -17.65
C GLY A 6 35.76 45.11 -17.13
N PHE A 7 35.10 44.47 -16.17
CA PHE A 7 34.01 44.98 -15.31
C PHE A 7 32.58 44.70 -15.76
N PHE A 8 31.61 44.46 -14.88
CA PHE A 8 31.56 44.41 -13.41
C PHE A 8 30.29 43.60 -13.07
N ILE A 9 30.33 42.79 -12.02
CA ILE A 9 29.15 42.15 -11.41
C ILE A 9 28.34 43.24 -10.69
N ILE A 10 27.07 43.41 -11.03
CA ILE A 10 26.14 44.30 -10.33
C ILE A 10 25.32 43.50 -9.33
N LEU A 11 25.59 43.77 -8.05
CA LEU A 11 24.79 43.40 -6.89
C LEU A 11 23.58 44.34 -6.83
N ILE A 12 22.35 43.81 -6.92
CA ILE A 12 21.13 44.59 -6.63
C ILE A 12 20.51 44.06 -5.35
N VAL A 13 20.67 44.86 -4.30
CA VAL A 13 19.93 44.82 -3.04
C VAL A 13 18.56 45.43 -3.30
N SER A 14 17.48 44.66 -3.12
CA SER A 14 16.11 45.20 -3.10
C SER A 14 15.57 45.20 -1.68
N THR A 15 15.58 46.39 -1.11
CA THR A 15 14.84 46.80 0.08
C THR A 15 13.34 46.81 -0.21
N ILE A 16 12.55 46.08 0.58
CA ILE A 16 11.09 46.26 0.64
C ILE A 16 10.78 47.12 1.87
N ILE A 17 10.25 48.32 1.63
CA ILE A 17 9.65 49.19 2.66
C ILE A 17 8.14 48.95 2.60
N PHE A 18 7.54 48.46 3.70
CA PHE A 18 6.11 48.62 3.94
C PHE A 18 5.89 49.42 5.23
N THR A 19 5.31 50.59 5.03
CA THR A 19 4.86 51.56 6.03
C THR A 19 3.78 50.95 6.92
N GLY A 20 3.89 51.18 8.22
CA GLY A 20 2.98 50.62 9.23
C GLY A 20 1.57 51.20 9.22
N CYS A 21 0.60 50.33 9.49
CA CYS A 21 -0.68 50.68 10.09
C CYS A 21 -0.78 49.97 11.45
N LYS A 22 -0.89 50.77 12.51
CA LYS A 22 -1.13 50.31 13.88
C LYS A 22 -2.51 49.64 13.95
N SER A 23 -2.53 48.35 14.25
CA SER A 23 -3.62 47.74 15.02
C SER A 23 -3.00 46.57 15.79
N SER A 24 -2.90 46.75 17.11
CA SER A 24 -2.44 45.72 18.03
C SER A 24 -3.47 44.59 18.04
N LYS A 25 -3.16 43.51 17.33
CA LYS A 25 -3.76 42.20 17.59
C LYS A 25 -2.61 41.21 17.73
N VAL A 26 -2.51 40.65 18.92
CA VAL A 26 -1.53 39.64 19.33
C VAL A 26 -1.53 38.53 18.27
N ILE A 27 -0.43 38.43 17.53
CA ILE A 27 -0.15 37.29 16.66
C ILE A 27 0.28 36.18 17.61
N SER A 28 -0.69 35.32 17.94
CA SER A 28 -0.45 34.03 18.59
C SER A 28 0.41 33.20 17.65
N GLY A 29 1.63 32.89 18.08
CA GLY A 29 2.60 32.09 17.33
C GLY A 29 2.20 30.62 17.31
N GLU A 30 1.22 30.27 16.48
CA GLU A 30 0.86 28.89 16.16
C GLU A 30 0.61 28.67 14.65
N GLU A 31 1.25 29.47 13.80
CA GLU A 31 1.37 29.16 12.37
C GLU A 31 2.85 28.99 12.03
N GLN A 32 3.40 27.79 12.29
CA GLN A 32 4.49 27.17 11.53
C GLN A 32 4.91 25.84 12.17
N GLU A 33 4.01 24.86 12.22
CA GLU A 33 4.42 23.45 12.27
C GLU A 33 3.34 22.52 11.71
N ILE A 34 2.78 22.86 10.54
CA ILE A 34 2.18 21.80 9.72
C ILE A 34 3.34 21.08 9.07
N GLN A 35 3.82 20.08 9.81
CA GLN A 35 4.77 19.09 9.35
C GLN A 35 4.38 18.62 7.95
N ASN A 36 5.35 18.67 7.03
CA ASN A 36 5.36 17.85 5.83
C ASN A 36 5.35 16.37 6.25
N GLN A 37 4.21 15.84 6.67
CA GLN A 37 3.96 14.41 6.62
C GLN A 37 3.67 14.11 5.16
N GLN A 38 4.72 13.80 4.41
CA GLN A 38 4.61 13.23 3.08
C GLN A 38 3.82 11.93 3.26
N ALA A 39 2.52 11.96 2.95
CA ALA A 39 1.65 10.79 3.03
C ALA A 39 2.35 9.66 2.26
N THR A 40 2.73 8.61 2.97
CA THR A 40 3.37 7.46 2.36
C THR A 40 2.29 6.79 1.52
N SER A 41 2.56 6.51 0.24
CA SER A 41 1.53 5.96 -0.63
C SER A 41 1.12 4.58 -0.12
N LEU A 42 -0.14 4.16 -0.28
CA LEU A 42 -0.55 2.82 0.15
C LEU A 42 0.33 1.75 -0.48
N ARG A 43 0.79 1.99 -1.72
CA ARG A 43 1.76 1.14 -2.42
C ARG A 43 3.00 0.87 -1.58
N ASP A 44 3.61 1.90 -1.01
CA ASP A 44 4.80 1.76 -0.18
C ASP A 44 4.47 1.10 1.16
N GLU A 45 3.29 1.41 1.70
CA GLU A 45 2.83 0.88 2.99
C GLU A 45 2.53 -0.61 2.95
N ILE A 46 2.05 -1.18 1.84
CA ILE A 46 1.69 -2.61 1.75
C ILE A 46 2.83 -3.51 1.25
N VAL A 47 3.97 -2.95 0.85
CA VAL A 47 5.17 -3.73 0.49
C VAL A 47 5.64 -4.57 1.68
N GLY A 48 6.01 -5.81 1.43
CA GLY A 48 6.49 -6.74 2.45
C GLY A 48 5.82 -8.10 2.38
N GLU A 49 6.05 -8.88 3.42
CA GLU A 49 5.55 -10.24 3.57
C GLU A 49 4.27 -10.28 4.41
N TRP A 50 3.26 -10.95 3.89
CA TRP A 50 1.95 -11.10 4.49
C TRP A 50 1.61 -12.57 4.70
N ARG A 51 1.09 -12.89 5.88
CA ARG A 51 0.61 -14.22 6.28
C ARG A 51 -0.88 -14.19 6.50
N LEU A 52 -1.54 -15.31 6.23
CA LEU A 52 -2.97 -15.43 6.47
C LEU A 52 -3.21 -15.58 7.98
N LEU A 53 -3.99 -14.67 8.54
CA LEU A 53 -4.46 -14.74 9.93
C LEU A 53 -5.85 -15.40 10.00
N ALA A 54 -6.74 -15.01 9.10
CA ALA A 54 -8.08 -15.58 9.00
C ALA A 54 -8.59 -15.50 7.56
N PHE A 55 -9.50 -16.41 7.22
CA PHE A 55 -10.17 -16.45 5.92
C PHE A 55 -11.63 -16.78 6.14
N ASP A 56 -12.49 -16.05 5.42
CA ASP A 56 -13.92 -16.28 5.39
C ASP A 56 -14.31 -16.56 3.95
N GLY A 57 -14.61 -17.82 3.65
CA GLY A 57 -14.96 -18.28 2.31
C GLY A 57 -15.52 -19.69 2.28
N GLY A 58 -16.06 -20.17 3.41
CA GLY A 58 -16.81 -21.42 3.51
C GLY A 58 -18.27 -21.22 3.10
N ASN A 59 -18.94 -22.30 2.72
CA ASN A 59 -20.37 -22.32 2.42
C ASN A 59 -21.08 -23.19 3.47
N ASP A 60 -22.19 -22.69 4.02
CA ASP A 60 -23.02 -23.41 5.00
C ASP A 60 -23.67 -24.69 4.44
N GLU A 61 -23.66 -24.88 3.11
CA GLU A 61 -24.24 -26.03 2.42
C GLU A 61 -23.30 -27.24 2.26
N MET A 62 -22.08 -27.20 2.81
CA MET A 62 -21.13 -28.32 2.73
C MET A 62 -21.63 -29.57 3.48
N SER A 63 -21.48 -30.75 2.87
CA SER A 63 -21.67 -32.03 3.57
C SER A 63 -20.62 -32.24 4.66
N GLY A 64 -20.85 -33.21 5.56
CA GLY A 64 -19.92 -33.47 6.68
C GLY A 64 -18.49 -33.78 6.25
N ALA A 65 -18.29 -34.52 5.15
CA ALA A 65 -16.96 -34.84 4.63
C ALA A 65 -16.33 -33.62 3.93
N GLU A 66 -17.09 -32.85 3.16
CA GLU A 66 -16.60 -31.61 2.52
C GLU A 66 -16.19 -30.56 3.55
N LYS A 67 -16.91 -30.52 4.68
CA LYS A 67 -16.57 -29.65 5.80
C LYS A 67 -15.25 -30.05 6.46
N GLU A 68 -15.03 -31.35 6.69
CA GLU A 68 -13.76 -31.86 7.24
C GLU A 68 -12.58 -31.58 6.28
N ASP A 69 -12.75 -31.82 4.98
CA ASP A 69 -11.73 -31.50 3.98
C ASP A 69 -11.45 -30.00 3.90
N PHE A 70 -12.49 -29.16 4.01
CA PHE A 70 -12.34 -27.71 4.04
C PHE A 70 -11.63 -27.25 5.32
N GLU A 71 -11.97 -27.78 6.49
CA GLU A 71 -11.31 -27.47 7.76
C GLU A 71 -9.82 -27.82 7.71
N ASN A 72 -9.46 -29.01 7.19
CA ASN A 72 -8.06 -29.41 6.98
C ASN A 72 -7.33 -28.48 6.00
N TYR A 73 -7.98 -28.15 4.87
CA TYR A 73 -7.42 -27.19 3.91
C TYR A 73 -7.20 -25.81 4.54
N MET A 74 -8.11 -25.38 5.43
CA MET A 74 -8.00 -24.10 6.12
C MET A 74 -6.87 -24.08 7.14
N GLU A 75 -6.67 -25.16 7.90
CA GLU A 75 -5.51 -25.32 8.77
C GLU A 75 -4.22 -25.22 7.96
N ASP A 76 -4.09 -25.97 6.87
CA ASP A 76 -2.93 -25.90 5.98
C ASP A 76 -2.76 -24.48 5.41
N LEU A 77 -3.84 -23.87 4.91
CA LEU A 77 -3.78 -22.54 4.30
C LEU A 77 -3.26 -21.49 5.28
N THR A 78 -3.72 -21.49 6.53
CA THR A 78 -3.22 -20.53 7.53
C THR A 78 -1.74 -20.72 7.86
N VAL A 79 -1.23 -21.95 7.78
CA VAL A 79 0.19 -22.26 8.00
C VAL A 79 1.05 -21.88 6.80
N VAL A 80 0.65 -22.21 5.58
CA VAL A 80 1.52 -22.11 4.39
C VAL A 80 1.28 -20.84 3.56
N PHE A 81 0.16 -20.14 3.76
CA PHE A 81 -0.15 -18.95 2.96
C PHE A 81 0.90 -17.86 3.17
N LYS A 82 1.40 -17.36 2.05
CA LYS A 82 2.35 -16.25 2.00
C LYS A 82 2.02 -15.36 0.81
N LEU A 83 2.01 -14.06 1.00
CA LEU A 83 2.01 -13.09 -0.09
C LEU A 83 3.11 -12.07 0.16
N ASN A 84 4.12 -12.05 -0.71
CA ASN A 84 5.19 -11.06 -0.69
C ASN A 84 4.97 -10.08 -1.83
N LEU A 85 4.80 -8.81 -1.48
CA LEU A 85 4.74 -7.70 -2.43
C LEU A 85 6.07 -6.94 -2.38
N PHE A 86 6.82 -6.96 -3.47
CA PHE A 86 8.11 -6.28 -3.56
C PHE A 86 7.95 -4.86 -4.11
N ALA A 87 8.79 -3.93 -3.64
CA ALA A 87 8.75 -2.52 -4.05
C ALA A 87 8.98 -2.32 -5.58
N ASP A 88 9.69 -3.25 -6.22
CA ASP A 88 9.93 -3.26 -7.67
C ASP A 88 8.69 -3.66 -8.51
N GLY A 89 7.55 -3.93 -7.84
CA GLY A 89 6.30 -4.34 -8.49
C GLY A 89 6.23 -5.83 -8.82
N THR A 90 7.15 -6.66 -8.32
CA THR A 90 7.02 -8.13 -8.37
C THR A 90 6.31 -8.68 -7.14
N TYR A 91 5.68 -9.84 -7.27
CA TYR A 91 5.13 -10.57 -6.12
C TYR A 91 5.55 -12.03 -6.13
N PHE A 92 5.48 -12.65 -4.95
CA PHE A 92 5.49 -14.09 -4.77
C PHE A 92 4.34 -14.48 -3.86
N ARG A 93 3.61 -15.54 -4.20
CA ARG A 93 2.49 -16.06 -3.43
C ARG A 93 2.63 -17.56 -3.25
N ASN A 94 2.40 -18.05 -2.04
CA ASN A 94 2.42 -19.48 -1.72
C ASN A 94 1.10 -19.89 -1.07
N MET A 95 0.60 -21.06 -1.42
CA MET A 95 -0.62 -21.71 -0.93
C MET A 95 -0.39 -23.23 -0.86
N PRO A 96 -1.22 -24.00 -0.14
CA PRO A 96 -1.15 -25.47 -0.16
C PRO A 96 -1.18 -26.02 -1.59
N GLY A 97 -0.13 -26.75 -1.98
CA GLY A 97 0.00 -27.36 -3.30
C GLY A 97 0.23 -26.40 -4.48
N TYR A 98 0.41 -25.09 -4.22
CA TYR A 98 0.52 -24.08 -5.28
C TYR A 98 1.42 -22.91 -4.90
N SER A 99 2.32 -22.52 -5.80
CA SER A 99 3.15 -21.33 -5.67
C SER A 99 3.12 -20.53 -6.97
N ASP A 100 3.09 -19.21 -6.85
CA ASP A 100 2.88 -18.28 -7.95
C ASP A 100 3.75 -17.04 -7.80
N ASP A 101 4.14 -16.46 -8.92
CA ASP A 101 4.97 -15.27 -8.99
C ASP A 101 4.62 -14.45 -10.22
N GLY A 102 4.94 -13.16 -10.17
CA GLY A 102 4.64 -12.27 -11.28
C GLY A 102 4.73 -10.80 -10.93
N LYS A 103 3.85 -10.00 -11.53
CA LYS A 103 3.77 -8.55 -11.31
C LYS A 103 2.53 -8.17 -10.52
N TRP A 104 2.61 -7.11 -9.74
CA TRP A 104 1.44 -6.57 -9.04
C TRP A 104 1.32 -5.06 -9.23
N ARG A 105 0.09 -4.56 -9.12
CA ARG A 105 -0.19 -3.14 -9.07
C ARG A 105 -1.42 -2.85 -8.22
N LEU A 106 -1.50 -1.60 -7.77
CA LEU A 106 -2.75 -1.05 -7.26
C LEU A 106 -3.60 -0.53 -8.43
N ILE A 107 -4.90 -0.72 -8.32
CA ILE A 107 -5.92 -0.26 -9.27
C ILE A 107 -7.00 0.55 -8.54
N ASN A 108 -7.91 1.17 -9.28
CA ASN A 108 -9.08 1.87 -8.73
C ASN A 108 -8.74 2.92 -7.65
N GLY A 109 -7.69 3.71 -7.87
CA GLY A 109 -7.25 4.71 -6.90
C GLY A 109 -6.78 4.12 -5.57
N GLU A 110 -6.03 3.01 -5.63
CA GLU A 110 -5.46 2.31 -4.46
C GLU A 110 -6.46 1.49 -3.63
N THR A 111 -7.67 1.24 -4.15
CA THR A 111 -8.66 0.38 -3.47
C THR A 111 -8.69 -1.06 -3.98
N GLY A 112 -7.91 -1.38 -5.03
CA GLY A 112 -7.78 -2.75 -5.53
C GLY A 112 -6.32 -3.14 -5.72
N LEU A 113 -6.04 -4.43 -5.55
CA LEU A 113 -4.76 -5.08 -5.78
C LEU A 113 -4.93 -6.10 -6.91
N GLU A 114 -4.15 -5.97 -7.98
CA GLU A 114 -4.15 -6.91 -9.11
C GLU A 114 -2.81 -7.64 -9.18
N LEU A 115 -2.87 -8.97 -9.26
CA LEU A 115 -1.74 -9.88 -9.42
C LEU A 115 -1.77 -10.51 -10.82
N PHE A 116 -0.70 -10.27 -11.58
CA PHE A 116 -0.46 -10.82 -12.91
C PHE A 116 0.49 -12.02 -12.79
N SER A 117 -0.06 -13.23 -12.90
CA SER A 117 0.73 -14.45 -12.79
C SER A 117 1.60 -14.66 -14.04
N ASN A 118 2.83 -15.12 -13.83
CA ASN A 118 3.68 -15.62 -14.90
C ASN A 118 3.30 -17.04 -15.35
N GLN A 119 2.55 -17.77 -14.52
CA GLN A 119 2.26 -19.20 -14.69
C GLN A 119 0.81 -19.46 -15.10
N SER A 120 -0.08 -18.48 -14.95
CA SER A 120 -1.51 -18.57 -15.26
C SER A 120 -1.91 -17.49 -16.25
N GLU A 121 -2.85 -17.82 -17.15
CA GLU A 121 -3.47 -16.83 -18.04
C GLU A 121 -4.47 -15.91 -17.30
N TYR A 122 -4.75 -16.21 -16.03
CA TYR A 122 -5.70 -15.49 -15.20
C TYR A 122 -5.00 -14.61 -14.17
N ASN A 123 -5.39 -13.33 -14.13
CA ASN A 123 -5.02 -12.42 -13.07
C ASN A 123 -5.90 -12.66 -11.83
N THR A 124 -5.33 -12.47 -10.64
CA THR A 124 -6.10 -12.40 -9.40
C THR A 124 -6.32 -10.94 -9.03
N THR A 125 -7.57 -10.53 -8.84
CA THR A 125 -7.92 -9.19 -8.35
C THR A 125 -8.53 -9.28 -6.97
N PHE A 126 -8.04 -8.43 -6.07
CA PHE A 126 -8.60 -8.24 -4.75
C PHE A 126 -9.06 -6.79 -4.58
N ASP A 127 -10.16 -6.60 -3.87
CA ASP A 127 -10.50 -5.31 -3.25
C ASP A 127 -9.75 -5.19 -1.92
N ILE A 128 -9.10 -4.06 -1.70
CA ILE A 128 -8.51 -3.69 -0.41
C ILE A 128 -9.64 -3.09 0.42
N ARG A 129 -10.02 -3.77 1.50
CA ARG A 129 -11.12 -3.36 2.40
C ARG A 129 -10.62 -2.45 3.51
N GLU A 130 -9.46 -2.78 4.06
CA GLU A 130 -8.86 -2.05 5.17
C GLU A 130 -7.36 -2.30 5.20
N TYR A 131 -6.58 -1.26 5.49
CA TYR A 131 -5.18 -1.37 5.84
C TYR A 131 -4.94 -0.60 7.14
N ASN A 132 -4.41 -1.32 8.14
CA ASN A 132 -4.02 -0.76 9.43
C ASN A 132 -2.83 -1.56 9.95
N ASN A 133 -1.61 -1.07 9.69
CA ASN A 133 -0.36 -1.77 10.00
C ASN A 133 -0.39 -2.35 11.44
N PRO A 134 -0.14 -3.67 11.63
CA PRO A 134 0.40 -4.65 10.68
C PRO A 134 -0.65 -5.49 9.94
N ARG A 135 -1.89 -5.04 9.79
CA ARG A 135 -3.00 -5.81 9.21
C ARG A 135 -3.46 -5.26 7.86
N LEU A 136 -3.82 -6.18 6.98
CA LEU A 136 -4.37 -5.90 5.65
C LEU A 136 -5.55 -6.83 5.40
N THR A 137 -6.73 -6.26 5.18
CA THR A 137 -7.94 -7.01 4.83
C THR A 137 -8.19 -6.84 3.34
N ILE A 138 -8.17 -7.96 2.61
CA ILE A 138 -8.48 -8.01 1.18
C ILE A 138 -9.63 -8.95 0.91
N SER A 139 -10.34 -8.76 -0.20
CA SER A 139 -11.40 -9.68 -0.62
C SER A 139 -11.40 -9.93 -2.11
N MET A 140 -11.90 -11.08 -2.53
CA MET A 140 -12.17 -11.37 -3.95
C MET A 140 -13.54 -12.02 -4.11
N MET A 141 -14.11 -11.93 -5.30
CA MET A 141 -15.31 -12.68 -5.66
C MET A 141 -14.89 -14.05 -6.21
N LYS A 142 -15.44 -15.14 -5.67
CA LYS A 142 -15.26 -16.49 -6.18
C LYS A 142 -16.62 -17.16 -6.26
N ASN A 143 -17.01 -17.59 -7.46
CA ASN A 143 -18.28 -18.28 -7.72
C ASN A 143 -19.55 -17.51 -7.28
N GLY A 144 -19.49 -16.17 -7.22
CA GLY A 144 -20.62 -15.34 -6.77
C GLY A 144 -20.56 -14.97 -5.29
N ASP A 145 -19.68 -15.61 -4.51
CA ASP A 145 -19.50 -15.33 -3.10
C ASP A 145 -18.26 -14.46 -2.86
N GLN A 146 -18.36 -13.58 -1.88
CA GLN A 146 -17.22 -12.78 -1.43
C GLN A 146 -16.37 -13.60 -0.46
N GLN A 147 -15.08 -13.73 -0.77
CA GLN A 147 -14.10 -14.34 0.13
C GLN A 147 -13.23 -13.26 0.75
N LEU A 148 -13.10 -13.24 2.07
CA LEU A 148 -12.30 -12.29 2.84
C LEU A 148 -11.01 -12.96 3.32
N PHE A 149 -9.91 -12.23 3.23
CA PHE A 149 -8.59 -12.63 3.72
C PHE A 149 -8.13 -11.55 4.68
N LEU A 150 -7.95 -11.93 5.94
CA LEU A 150 -7.29 -11.10 6.93
C LEU A 150 -5.81 -11.49 6.94
N LEU A 151 -4.97 -10.57 6.52
CA LEU A 151 -3.52 -10.77 6.45
C LEU A 151 -2.83 -9.99 7.57
N VAL A 152 -1.74 -10.56 8.07
CA VAL A 152 -0.84 -9.91 9.03
C VAL A 152 0.57 -9.86 8.44
N ARG A 153 1.26 -8.75 8.63
CA ARG A 153 2.66 -8.60 8.23
C ARG A 153 3.53 -9.56 9.03
N ALA A 154 4.42 -10.29 8.35
CA ALA A 154 5.42 -11.10 9.05
C ALA A 154 6.40 -10.18 9.78
N GLU A 155 6.59 -10.39 11.07
CA GLU A 155 7.67 -9.77 11.83
C GLU A 155 8.99 -10.45 11.46
N ASN A 156 10.02 -9.65 11.19
CA ASN A 156 11.39 -10.14 10.92
C ASN A 156 12.08 -10.60 12.21
#